data_AF-A0A0A2HR10-F1
#
_entry.id   AF-A0A0A2HR10-F1
#
_cell.length_a   1.000
_cell.length_b   1.000
_cell.length_c   1.000
_cell.angle_alpha   90.00
_cell.angle_beta   90.00
_cell.angle_gamma   90.00
#
_symmetry.space_group_name_H-M   'P 1'
#
loop_
_entity.id
_entity.type
_entity.pdbx_description
1 polymer ?
#
loop_
_entity_poly.entity_id
_entity_poly.type
_entity_poly.pdbx_seq_one_letter_code
_entity_poly.pdbx_strand_id
1 'polypeptide(L)'
;MLNRMPEAEVSVRLAFWLIQNQMAAGDVDVAIDGAQVKVGDTVHFDLSGFLQSADWRKRGTDNSKWQDIYQHADYSSKIRIHSSPGKGDVVVPLRTGHTLRVECKKGPTTRSKSSAEYPLIREALGQLLTVQEIGDNDILAVAVPFSPKFDELATRWREATLIRKFGIKILRGRYE
;
A
#
# COMPACT_ATOMS: atom_id res chain seq x y z
N MET A 1 -9.78 16.74 11.27
CA MET A 1 -9.17 15.86 10.25
C MET A 1 -8.13 14.99 10.92
N LEU A 2 -8.14 13.68 10.68
CA LEU A 2 -7.07 12.80 11.14
C LEU A 2 -5.77 13.23 10.44
N ASN A 3 -4.80 13.72 11.21
CA ASN A 3 -3.46 14.10 10.72
C ASN A 3 -2.58 12.86 10.40
N ARG A 4 -3.20 11.71 10.11
CA ARG A 4 -2.54 10.43 9.93
C ARG A 4 -3.38 9.53 9.02
N MET A 5 -2.71 8.87 8.09
CA MET A 5 -3.29 7.83 7.23
C MET A 5 -2.94 6.45 7.80
N PRO A 6 -3.92 5.56 8.03
CA PRO A 6 -3.69 4.15 8.36
C PRO A 6 -2.96 3.39 7.25
N GLU A 7 -2.35 2.26 7.60
CA GLU A 7 -1.53 1.46 6.67
C GLU A 7 -2.40 0.80 5.60
N ALA A 8 -3.51 0.19 6.01
CA ALA A 8 -4.52 -0.36 5.10
C ALA A 8 -5.02 0.69 4.11
N GLU A 9 -5.20 1.94 4.54
CA GLU A 9 -5.60 3.03 3.65
C GLU A 9 -4.50 3.34 2.61
N VAL A 10 -3.22 3.37 3.01
CA VAL A 10 -2.08 3.55 2.09
C VAL A 10 -2.06 2.45 1.02
N SER A 11 -2.22 1.19 1.43
CA SER A 11 -2.17 0.04 0.52
C SER A 11 -3.33 0.06 -0.49
N VAL A 12 -4.56 0.31 -0.02
CA VAL A 12 -5.74 0.36 -0.90
C VAL A 12 -5.68 1.55 -1.85
N ARG A 13 -5.28 2.72 -1.35
CA ARG A 13 -5.12 3.91 -2.19
C ARG A 13 -4.03 3.75 -3.26
N LEU A 14 -2.94 3.05 -2.95
CA LEU A 14 -1.94 2.69 -3.95
C LEU A 14 -2.52 1.76 -5.02
N ALA A 15 -3.32 0.76 -4.62
CA ALA A 15 -4.00 -0.12 -5.57
C ALA A 15 -4.94 0.67 -6.49
N PHE A 16 -5.71 1.63 -5.96
CA PHE A 16 -6.54 2.54 -6.76
C PHE A 16 -5.70 3.27 -7.80
N TRP A 17 -4.64 3.94 -7.35
CA TRP A 17 -3.79 4.75 -8.22
C TRP A 17 -3.17 3.91 -9.34
N LEU A 18 -2.68 2.70 -9.04
CA LEU A 18 -2.10 1.78 -10.03
C LEU A 18 -3.11 1.34 -11.10
N ILE A 19 -4.37 1.09 -10.72
CA ILE A 19 -5.42 0.69 -11.65
C ILE A 19 -5.90 1.89 -12.47
N GLN A 20 -6.21 3.00 -11.81
CA GLN A 20 -6.75 4.21 -12.43
C GLN A 20 -5.78 4.84 -13.44
N ASN A 21 -4.48 4.79 -13.15
CA ASN A 21 -3.42 5.25 -14.07
C ASN A 21 -3.02 4.17 -15.09
N GLN A 22 -3.79 3.09 -15.22
CA GLN A 22 -3.58 2.00 -16.15
C GLN A 22 -2.19 1.36 -16.06
N MET A 23 -1.57 1.35 -14.89
CA MET A 23 -0.25 0.74 -14.69
C MET A 23 -0.34 -0.77 -14.47
N ALA A 24 -1.44 -1.23 -13.86
CA ALA A 24 -1.70 -2.65 -13.65
C ALA A 24 -1.99 -3.37 -14.99
N ALA A 25 -1.35 -4.53 -15.19
CA ALA A 25 -1.63 -5.46 -16.27
C ALA A 25 -2.66 -6.54 -15.87
N GLY A 26 -3.00 -6.64 -14.58
CA GLY A 26 -3.92 -7.62 -14.03
C GLY A 26 -4.56 -7.14 -12.73
N ASP A 27 -5.06 -8.08 -11.93
CA ASP A 27 -5.61 -7.79 -10.61
C ASP A 27 -4.47 -7.38 -9.63
N VAL A 28 -4.81 -6.52 -8.66
CA VAL A 28 -3.88 -6.04 -7.62
C VAL A 28 -4.17 -6.80 -6.33
N ASP A 29 -3.17 -7.48 -5.78
CA ASP A 29 -3.26 -8.13 -4.47
C ASP A 29 -2.90 -7.14 -3.37
N VAL A 30 -3.73 -7.09 -2.33
CA VAL A 30 -3.54 -6.21 -1.17
C VAL A 30 -3.62 -7.03 0.10
N ALA A 31 -2.51 -7.12 0.83
CA ALA A 31 -2.45 -7.77 2.12
C ALA A 31 -2.83 -6.77 3.23
N ILE A 32 -3.81 -7.14 4.05
CA ILE A 32 -4.27 -6.35 5.20
C ILE A 32 -4.37 -7.30 6.40
N ASP A 33 -3.88 -6.86 7.56
CA ASP A 33 -4.07 -7.57 8.82
C ASP A 33 -5.43 -7.20 9.42
N GLY A 34 -6.14 -8.18 10.00
CA GLY A 34 -7.36 -7.91 10.76
C GLY A 34 -7.18 -6.83 11.84
N ALA A 35 -6.00 -6.77 12.47
CA ALA A 35 -5.67 -5.73 13.45
C ALA A 35 -5.58 -4.32 12.85
N GLN A 36 -5.31 -4.18 11.55
CA GLN A 36 -5.36 -2.89 10.86
C GLN A 36 -6.80 -2.41 10.61
N VAL A 37 -7.78 -3.33 10.62
CA VAL A 37 -9.21 -3.03 10.44
C VAL A 37 -9.90 -2.85 11.78
N LYS A 38 -9.81 -3.85 12.69
CA LYS A 38 -10.50 -3.86 13.98
C LYS A 38 -9.76 -4.71 15.02
N VAL A 39 -9.62 -4.21 16.25
CA VAL A 39 -9.12 -4.96 17.42
C VAL A 39 -10.13 -4.82 18.56
N GLY A 40 -10.65 -5.94 19.06
CA GLY A 40 -11.76 -5.93 20.02
C GLY A 40 -12.95 -5.16 19.44
N ASP A 41 -13.42 -4.11 20.11
CA ASP A 41 -14.50 -3.24 19.62
C ASP A 41 -14.01 -1.98 18.88
N THR A 42 -12.70 -1.77 18.80
CA THR A 42 -12.14 -0.56 18.18
C THR A 42 -11.92 -0.77 16.68
N VAL A 43 -12.63 0.00 15.86
CA VAL A 43 -12.38 0.07 14.40
C VAL A 43 -11.22 1.02 14.15
N HIS A 44 -10.12 0.51 13.61
CA HIS A 44 -8.94 1.29 13.24
C HIS A 44 -9.03 1.84 11.83
N PHE A 45 -9.71 1.12 10.94
CA PHE A 45 -9.98 1.55 9.57
C PHE A 45 -11.24 0.86 9.06
N ASP A 46 -12.27 1.63 8.70
CA ASP A 46 -13.47 1.10 8.05
C ASP A 46 -13.18 0.83 6.57
N LEU A 47 -12.52 -0.32 6.32
CA LEU A 47 -12.09 -0.73 4.99
C LEU A 47 -13.27 -0.90 4.03
N SER A 48 -14.36 -1.52 4.47
CA SER A 48 -15.55 -1.75 3.65
C SER A 48 -16.23 -0.44 3.26
N GLY A 49 -16.43 0.46 4.23
CA GLY A 49 -16.98 1.80 3.98
C GLY A 49 -16.07 2.62 3.07
N PHE A 50 -14.75 2.55 3.25
CA PHE A 50 -13.78 3.24 2.42
C PHE A 50 -13.85 2.77 0.95
N LEU A 51 -13.78 1.46 0.70
CA LEU A 51 -13.92 0.89 -0.65
C LEU A 51 -15.26 1.26 -1.29
N GLN A 52 -16.35 1.17 -0.52
CA GLN A 52 -17.68 1.54 -1.00
C GLN A 52 -17.77 3.03 -1.38
N SER A 53 -17.16 3.92 -0.58
CA SER A 53 -17.14 5.36 -0.89
C SER A 53 -16.36 5.72 -2.15
N ALA A 54 -15.46 4.82 -2.58
CA ALA A 54 -14.67 4.95 -3.81
C ALA A 54 -15.21 4.04 -4.94
N ASP A 55 -16.46 3.60 -4.85
CA ASP A 55 -17.16 2.75 -5.84
C ASP A 55 -16.52 1.38 -6.15
N TRP A 56 -15.62 0.92 -5.28
CA TRP A 56 -15.13 -0.44 -5.28
C TRP A 56 -16.12 -1.36 -4.55
N ARG A 57 -16.83 -2.17 -5.33
CA ARG A 57 -17.88 -3.07 -4.84
C ARG A 57 -17.31 -4.46 -4.60
N LYS A 58 -17.65 -5.02 -3.44
CA LYS A 58 -17.35 -6.40 -3.08
C LYS A 58 -18.06 -7.37 -4.05
N ARG A 59 -17.37 -8.42 -4.50
CA ARG A 59 -17.94 -9.45 -5.38
C ARG A 59 -18.72 -10.51 -4.60
N GLY A 60 -18.19 -10.97 -3.46
CA GLY A 60 -18.86 -11.95 -2.61
C GLY A 60 -20.08 -11.39 -1.87
N THR A 61 -20.96 -12.27 -1.43
CA THR A 61 -22.24 -11.93 -0.77
C THR A 61 -22.16 -11.87 0.76
N ASP A 62 -21.06 -12.34 1.36
CA ASP A 62 -20.87 -12.32 2.81
C ASP A 62 -20.39 -10.94 3.29
N ASN A 63 -21.33 -10.08 3.66
CA ASN A 63 -21.02 -8.72 4.12
C ASN A 63 -20.31 -8.66 5.50
N SER A 64 -20.18 -9.79 6.20
CA SER A 64 -19.48 -9.83 7.50
C SER A 64 -17.95 -9.85 7.37
N LYS A 65 -17.43 -10.24 6.21
CA LYS A 65 -15.99 -10.31 5.93
C LYS A 65 -15.54 -9.13 5.08
N TRP A 66 -14.35 -8.61 5.33
CA TRP A 66 -13.74 -7.57 4.50
C TRP A 66 -12.73 -8.14 3.49
N GLN A 67 -12.31 -9.39 3.63
CA GLN A 67 -11.51 -10.09 2.61
C GLN A 67 -12.42 -10.48 1.45
N ASP A 68 -12.09 -10.04 0.24
CA ASP A 68 -12.75 -10.44 -1.00
C ASP A 68 -12.02 -9.88 -2.22
N ILE A 69 -12.62 -10.12 -3.38
CA ILE A 69 -12.36 -9.42 -4.62
C ILE A 69 -13.29 -8.21 -4.71
N TYR A 70 -12.72 -7.04 -4.90
CA TYR A 70 -13.41 -5.79 -5.12
C TYR A 70 -13.26 -5.34 -6.57
N GLN A 71 -14.36 -4.87 -7.15
CA GLN A 71 -14.45 -4.48 -8.56
C GLN A 71 -15.04 -3.07 -8.70
N HIS A 72 -14.59 -2.35 -9.71
CA HIS A 72 -15.09 -1.03 -10.07
C HIS A 72 -15.63 -1.10 -11.50
N ALA A 73 -16.74 -0.41 -11.80
CA ALA A 73 -17.40 -0.53 -13.11
C ALA A 73 -16.51 -0.07 -14.28
N ASP A 74 -15.68 0.96 -14.04
CA ASP A 74 -14.86 1.58 -15.07
C ASP A 74 -13.52 0.85 -15.35
N TYR A 75 -13.17 -0.17 -14.56
CA TYR A 75 -11.85 -0.83 -14.64
C TYR A 75 -11.98 -2.35 -14.71
N SER A 76 -11.18 -2.98 -15.58
CA SER A 76 -11.15 -4.45 -15.71
C SER A 76 -10.33 -5.13 -14.60
N SER A 77 -9.27 -4.47 -14.12
CA SER A 77 -8.46 -4.92 -12.99
C SER A 77 -9.25 -4.83 -11.69
N LYS A 78 -9.16 -5.88 -10.88
CA LYS A 78 -9.79 -5.97 -9.56
C LYS A 78 -8.78 -5.78 -8.45
N ILE A 79 -9.27 -5.55 -7.24
CA ILE A 79 -8.45 -5.54 -6.02
C ILE A 79 -8.79 -6.80 -5.22
N ARG A 80 -7.80 -7.65 -4.95
CA ARG A 80 -7.96 -8.86 -4.15
C ARG A 80 -7.40 -8.60 -2.76
N ILE A 81 -8.29 -8.44 -1.79
CA ILE A 81 -7.92 -8.18 -0.41
C ILE A 81 -7.84 -9.49 0.37
N HIS A 82 -6.69 -9.74 1.01
CA HIS A 82 -6.46 -10.95 1.80
C HIS A 82 -5.61 -10.66 3.05
N SER A 83 -5.45 -11.64 3.93
CA SER A 83 -4.61 -11.54 5.14
C SER A 83 -3.43 -12.51 5.17
N SER A 84 -3.00 -13.00 4.00
CA SER A 84 -1.82 -13.88 3.89
C SER A 84 -0.53 -13.08 4.11
N PRO A 85 0.35 -13.48 5.04
CA PRO A 85 1.62 -12.79 5.28
C PRO A 85 2.68 -13.11 4.21
N GLY A 86 3.77 -12.32 4.18
CA GLY A 86 5.04 -12.69 3.54
C GLY A 86 5.19 -12.36 2.04
N LYS A 87 4.25 -11.64 1.43
CA LYS A 87 4.26 -11.33 -0.02
C LYS A 87 4.49 -9.85 -0.37
N GLY A 88 4.44 -8.98 0.63
CA GLY A 88 4.28 -7.53 0.49
C GLY A 88 2.83 -7.10 0.72
N ASP A 89 2.64 -5.84 1.11
CA ASP A 89 1.32 -5.26 1.34
C ASP A 89 0.56 -5.01 0.04
N VAL A 90 1.25 -4.67 -1.05
CA VAL A 90 0.67 -4.56 -2.39
C VAL A 90 1.54 -5.29 -3.40
N VAL A 91 0.93 -6.18 -4.18
CA VAL A 91 1.58 -6.91 -5.28
C VAL A 91 0.76 -6.76 -6.55
N VAL A 92 1.42 -6.36 -7.64
CA VAL A 92 0.74 -6.11 -8.91
C VAL A 92 1.64 -6.42 -10.11
N PRO A 93 1.18 -7.21 -11.10
CA PRO A 93 1.83 -7.27 -12.40
C PRO A 93 1.64 -5.93 -13.12
N LEU A 94 2.74 -5.29 -13.53
CA LEU A 94 2.74 -4.04 -14.27
C LEU A 94 2.70 -4.29 -15.78
N ARG A 95 2.15 -3.32 -16.53
CA ARG A 95 2.17 -3.34 -18.00
C ARG A 95 3.56 -3.34 -18.61
N THR A 96 4.58 -2.96 -17.84
CA THR A 96 5.99 -3.04 -18.24
C THR A 96 6.54 -4.47 -18.23
N GLY A 97 5.74 -5.48 -17.85
CA GLY A 97 6.17 -6.88 -17.71
C GLY A 97 6.86 -7.21 -16.38
N HIS A 98 7.03 -6.22 -15.50
CA HIS A 98 7.58 -6.40 -14.16
C HIS A 98 6.48 -6.64 -13.13
N THR A 99 6.82 -7.19 -11.96
CA THR A 99 5.90 -7.23 -10.81
C THR A 99 6.33 -6.19 -9.80
N LEU A 100 5.45 -5.28 -9.42
CA LEU A 100 5.71 -4.35 -8.32
C LEU A 100 5.29 -4.99 -7.01
N ARG A 101 6.22 -5.03 -6.04
CA ARG A 101 5.97 -5.46 -4.66
C ARG A 101 6.27 -4.33 -3.70
N VAL A 102 5.32 -4.03 -2.82
CA VAL A 102 5.37 -2.83 -1.99
C VAL A 102 5.12 -3.17 -0.53
N GLU A 103 6.00 -2.69 0.34
CA GLU A 103 5.75 -2.58 1.78
C GLU A 103 5.17 -1.20 2.09
N CYS A 104 3.97 -1.15 2.65
CA CYS A 104 3.27 0.07 2.98
C CYS A 104 3.44 0.41 4.45
N LYS A 105 3.48 1.71 4.77
CA LYS A 105 3.42 2.16 6.16
C LYS A 105 2.42 3.26 6.37
N LYS A 106 1.66 3.16 7.46
CA LYS A 106 0.89 4.28 8.02
C LYS A 106 1.79 5.49 8.28
N GLY A 107 1.22 6.68 8.41
CA GLY A 107 2.02 7.82 8.84
C GLY A 107 1.29 9.15 8.86
N PRO A 108 1.94 10.20 9.39
CA PRO A 108 1.40 11.54 9.40
C PRO A 108 1.16 12.05 7.98
N THR A 109 0.08 12.79 7.76
CA THR A 109 -0.22 13.48 6.49
C THR A 109 0.15 14.96 6.54
N THR A 110 0.39 15.49 7.74
CA THR A 110 0.85 16.86 7.99
C THR A 110 2.15 16.84 8.77
N ARG A 111 2.90 17.96 8.71
CA ARG A 111 4.16 18.06 9.44
C ARG A 111 3.89 18.05 10.95
N SER A 112 4.58 17.16 11.67
CA SER A 112 4.54 17.10 13.13
C SER A 112 5.90 17.46 13.72
N LYS A 113 5.93 17.77 15.03
CA LYS A 113 7.20 17.92 15.79
C LYS A 113 7.90 16.58 16.04
N SER A 114 7.17 15.47 15.89
CA SER A 114 7.75 14.13 16.01
C SER A 114 8.48 13.74 14.73
N SER A 115 9.47 12.87 14.83
CA SER A 115 10.20 12.31 13.70
C SER A 115 9.69 10.93 13.30
N ALA A 116 8.38 10.66 13.50
CA ALA A 116 7.78 9.34 13.33
C ALA A 116 7.95 8.74 11.92
N GLU A 117 8.06 9.58 10.88
CA GLU A 117 8.27 9.19 9.49
C GLU A 117 9.57 8.41 9.28
N TYR A 118 10.61 8.74 10.06
CA TYR A 118 11.94 8.16 9.93
C TYR A 118 12.00 6.66 10.30
N PRO A 119 11.56 6.23 11.50
CA PRO A 119 11.50 4.81 11.84
C PRO A 119 10.54 4.05 10.93
N LEU A 120 9.44 4.67 10.46
CA LEU A 120 8.47 4.01 9.57
C LEU A 120 9.09 3.58 8.24
N ILE A 121 9.80 4.47 7.53
CA ILE A 121 10.45 4.05 6.26
C ILE A 121 11.56 3.02 6.53
N ARG A 122 12.31 3.13 7.63
CA ARG A 122 13.34 2.13 7.98
C ARG A 122 12.75 0.76 8.25
N GLU A 123 11.64 0.70 8.97
CA GLU A 123 10.91 -0.54 9.23
C GLU A 123 10.43 -1.17 7.93
N ALA A 124 9.81 -0.39 7.04
CA ALA A 124 9.36 -0.87 5.73
C ALA A 124 10.51 -1.41 4.87
N LEU A 125 11.64 -0.69 4.83
CA LEU A 125 12.83 -1.16 4.13
C LEU A 125 13.38 -2.46 4.74
N GLY A 126 13.38 -2.56 6.08
CA GLY A 126 13.79 -3.77 6.79
C GLY A 126 12.89 -4.96 6.47
N GLN A 127 11.57 -4.77 6.45
CA GLN A 127 10.59 -5.79 6.08
C GLN A 127 10.77 -6.23 4.62
N LEU A 128 10.93 -5.27 3.70
CA LEU A 128 11.15 -5.51 2.28
C LEU A 128 12.40 -6.36 2.02
N LEU A 129 13.47 -6.17 2.81
CA LEU A 129 14.69 -6.98 2.73
C LEU A 129 14.53 -8.43 3.20
N THR A 130 13.42 -8.75 3.89
CA THR A 130 13.15 -10.09 4.46
C THR A 130 12.01 -10.84 3.76
N VAL A 131 11.48 -10.29 2.67
CA VAL A 131 10.47 -10.95 1.84
C VAL A 131 11.02 -12.27 1.31
N GLN A 132 10.24 -13.34 1.44
CA GLN A 132 10.67 -14.71 1.10
C GLN A 132 10.47 -15.06 -0.38
N GLU A 133 9.47 -14.45 -1.02
CA GLU A 133 9.11 -14.70 -2.41
C GLU A 133 9.41 -13.47 -3.28
N ILE A 134 10.54 -13.51 -4.00
CA ILE A 134 10.94 -12.48 -4.96
C ILE A 134 11.23 -13.16 -6.30
N GLY A 135 10.66 -12.62 -7.37
CA GLY A 135 10.97 -12.99 -8.76
C GLY A 135 12.06 -12.10 -9.35
N ASP A 136 12.75 -12.60 -10.39
CA ASP A 136 13.87 -11.91 -11.03
C ASP A 136 13.50 -10.55 -11.65
N ASN A 137 12.22 -10.35 -12.00
CA ASN A 137 11.70 -9.12 -12.61
C ASN A 137 10.90 -8.26 -11.61
N ASP A 138 11.07 -8.49 -10.32
CA ASP A 138 10.35 -7.74 -9.30
C ASP A 138 10.95 -6.34 -9.09
N ILE A 139 10.10 -5.34 -9.07
CA ILE A 139 10.42 -3.99 -8.61
C ILE A 139 10.00 -3.91 -7.15
N LEU A 140 10.97 -3.73 -6.26
CA LEU A 140 10.73 -3.58 -4.83
C LEU A 140 10.49 -2.12 -4.47
N ALA A 141 9.50 -1.85 -3.63
CA ALA A 141 9.16 -0.51 -3.21
C ALA A 141 8.72 -0.41 -1.75
N VAL A 142 8.86 0.78 -1.18
CA VAL A 142 8.19 1.20 0.05
C VAL A 142 7.17 2.28 -0.30
N ALA A 143 5.96 2.22 0.25
CA ALA A 143 4.96 3.27 0.09
C ALA A 143 4.57 3.91 1.43
N VAL A 144 4.53 5.24 1.44
CA VAL A 144 4.14 6.04 2.61
C VAL A 144 3.15 7.15 2.19
N PRO A 145 2.37 7.70 3.14
CA PRO A 145 1.57 8.88 2.89
C PRO A 145 2.45 10.05 2.47
N PHE A 146 1.90 10.97 1.69
CA PHE A 146 2.55 12.24 1.47
C PHE A 146 2.48 13.10 2.73
N SER A 147 3.64 13.55 3.20
CA SER A 147 3.81 14.66 4.12
C SER A 147 5.12 15.37 3.79
N PRO A 148 5.33 16.65 4.19
CA PRO A 148 6.60 17.33 3.93
C PRO A 148 7.82 16.56 4.44
N LYS A 149 7.69 15.83 5.57
CA LYS A 149 8.80 15.06 6.13
C LYS A 149 9.03 13.75 5.40
N PHE A 150 7.99 13.01 5.03
CA PHE A 150 8.14 11.84 4.15
C PHE A 150 8.75 12.22 2.80
N ASP A 151 8.38 13.40 2.27
CA ASP A 151 8.90 13.91 1.02
C ASP A 151 10.41 14.19 1.07
N GLU A 152 10.86 14.88 2.12
CA GLU A 152 12.27 15.12 2.41
C GLU A 152 13.06 13.81 2.54
N LEU A 153 12.54 12.86 3.35
CA LEU A 153 13.20 11.58 3.61
C LEU A 153 13.29 10.72 2.36
N ALA A 154 12.19 10.56 1.62
CA ALA A 154 12.15 9.78 0.39
C ALA A 154 13.09 10.37 -0.67
N THR A 155 13.13 11.70 -0.84
CA THR A 155 14.05 12.36 -1.78
C THR A 155 15.51 12.06 -1.41
N ARG A 156 15.87 12.22 -0.13
CA ARG A 156 17.23 11.93 0.34
C ARG A 156 17.59 10.45 0.21
N TRP A 157 16.69 9.53 0.52
CA TRP A 157 17.00 8.10 0.59
C TRP A 157 16.94 7.39 -0.75
N ARG A 158 16.21 7.92 -1.74
CA ARG A 158 16.34 7.46 -3.13
C ARG A 158 17.76 7.62 -3.66
N GLU A 159 18.54 8.55 -3.11
CA GLU A 159 19.96 8.72 -3.46
C GLU A 159 20.92 7.87 -2.63
N ALA A 160 20.44 7.15 -1.60
CA ALA A 160 21.30 6.30 -0.80
C ALA A 160 21.89 5.14 -1.64
N THR A 161 23.16 4.82 -1.43
CA THR A 161 23.93 3.90 -2.27
C THR A 161 23.24 2.54 -2.47
N LEU A 162 22.76 1.91 -1.40
CA LEU A 162 22.09 0.60 -1.49
C LEU A 162 20.73 0.70 -2.18
N ILE A 163 19.96 1.75 -1.88
CA ILE A 163 18.65 1.96 -2.52
C ILE A 163 18.82 2.11 -4.03
N ARG A 164 19.78 2.91 -4.48
CA ARG A 164 20.10 3.05 -5.92
C ARG A 164 20.62 1.77 -6.53
N LYS A 165 21.58 1.12 -5.87
CA LYS A 165 22.23 -0.10 -6.38
C LYS A 165 21.23 -1.23 -6.61
N PHE A 166 20.27 -1.37 -5.71
CA PHE A 166 19.21 -2.40 -5.80
C PHE A 166 17.91 -1.90 -6.44
N GLY A 167 17.89 -0.66 -6.95
CA GLY A 167 16.73 -0.11 -7.66
C GLY A 167 15.46 0.07 -6.81
N ILE A 168 15.55 0.00 -5.48
CA ILE A 168 14.40 0.06 -4.56
C ILE A 168 13.71 1.41 -4.70
N LYS A 169 12.39 1.39 -4.90
CA LYS A 169 11.57 2.61 -5.01
C LYS A 169 11.06 3.05 -3.64
N ILE A 170 10.90 4.35 -3.47
CA ILE A 170 10.19 4.92 -2.32
C ILE A 170 9.06 5.75 -2.91
N LEU A 171 7.81 5.34 -2.71
CA LEU A 171 6.60 5.95 -3.23
C LEU A 171 5.98 6.86 -2.16
N ARG A 172 5.47 8.00 -2.60
CA ARG A 172 4.80 8.98 -1.73
C ARG A 172 3.45 9.27 -2.33
N GLY A 173 2.38 8.92 -1.65
CA GLY A 173 1.03 9.14 -2.17
C GLY A 173 0.36 10.34 -1.54
N ARG A 174 0.06 11.36 -2.35
CA ARG A 174 -1.21 12.08 -2.22
C ARG A 174 -2.17 11.28 -3.08
N TYR A 175 -2.64 10.16 -2.59
CA TYR A 175 -3.60 9.38 -3.36
C TYR A 175 -4.97 10.04 -3.17
N GLU A 176 -5.11 11.25 -3.73
CA GLU A 176 -6.37 11.99 -3.85
C GLU A 176 -7.08 11.57 -5.14
#